data_AF-F4D6J8-F1
#
_entry.id   AF-F4D6J8-F1
#
_cell.length_a   1.000
_cell.length_b   1.000
_cell.length_c   1.000
_cell.angle_alpha   90.00
_cell.angle_beta   90.00
_cell.angle_gamma   90.00
#
_symmetry.space_group_name_H-M   'P 1'
#
loop_
_entity.id
_entity.type
_entity.pdbx_description
1 polymer ?
#
loop_
_entity_poly.entity_id
_entity_poly.type
_entity_poly.pdbx_seq_one_letter_code
_entity_poly.pdbx_strand_id
1 'polypeptide(L)'
;MNNEALKNSAPLVFVDMPGFDSPISSHTHVILEYLERGVHFVILTSVEEGNLTKRMVRELKNLLEFDKGLSFVLSKTNLRTPSQVEEISHYIQDQIQDYLDLTTHLIYSNKDNNALLEVADKIDAEKLFSSLYLERLKFLNSQLQNSLKSVIESFDYSKEKALEEIKALDLGVKGIEKTYEKLRANLEEEYSSVAVGSVVKKVIEEVREEKLYLASLINKPNELNSEIESVMQQSLIKNAKLEIEKINLSFSKDFHAEFESLNKLPSDLSVNLEHV
;
A
#
# COMPACT_ATOMS: atom_id res chain seq x y z
N MET A 1 44.12 -5.72 -13.55
CA MET A 1 44.28 -6.53 -14.77
C MET A 1 44.35 -5.61 -15.99
N ASN A 2 45.28 -5.83 -16.94
CA ASN A 2 45.40 -5.02 -18.17
C ASN A 2 45.43 -5.97 -19.38
N ASN A 3 44.25 -6.38 -19.84
CA ASN A 3 44.09 -7.22 -21.04
C ASN A 3 43.23 -6.42 -22.04
N GLU A 4 43.78 -6.13 -23.22
CA GLU A 4 43.11 -5.32 -24.24
C GLU A 4 41.80 -5.94 -24.71
N ALA A 5 41.67 -7.27 -24.68
CA ALA A 5 40.44 -7.96 -25.05
C ALA A 5 39.26 -7.64 -24.11
N LEU A 6 39.54 -7.44 -22.81
CA LEU A 6 38.53 -7.07 -21.80
C LEU A 6 38.21 -5.57 -21.80
N LYS A 7 39.04 -4.73 -22.45
CA LYS A 7 38.71 -3.32 -22.68
C LYS A 7 37.72 -3.13 -23.82
N ASN A 8 37.66 -4.09 -24.74
CA ASN A 8 36.77 -4.06 -25.90
C ASN A 8 35.36 -4.62 -25.60
N SER A 9 35.11 -5.16 -24.40
CA SER A 9 33.79 -5.65 -23.97
C SER A 9 32.86 -4.54 -23.43
N ALA A 10 33.06 -3.30 -23.88
CA ALA A 10 32.18 -2.19 -23.52
C ALA A 10 30.72 -2.52 -23.91
N PRO A 11 29.73 -2.25 -23.06
CA PRO A 11 29.76 -1.37 -21.88
C PRO A 11 30.08 -2.06 -20.54
N LEU A 12 30.45 -3.35 -20.53
CA LEU A 12 30.68 -4.10 -19.30
C LEU A 12 32.05 -3.75 -18.68
N VAL A 13 32.06 -3.57 -17.35
CA VAL A 13 33.28 -3.33 -16.56
C VAL A 13 33.50 -4.49 -15.62
N PHE A 14 34.60 -5.22 -15.81
CA PHE A 14 34.99 -6.33 -14.94
C PHE A 14 35.80 -5.82 -13.75
N VAL A 15 35.43 -6.27 -12.56
CA VAL A 15 36.10 -5.96 -11.30
C VAL A 15 36.51 -7.26 -10.62
N ASP A 16 37.75 -7.33 -10.16
CA ASP A 16 38.25 -8.48 -9.41
C ASP A 16 37.85 -8.35 -7.93
N MET A 17 37.22 -9.39 -7.38
CA MET A 17 36.69 -9.39 -6.02
C MET A 17 37.50 -10.32 -5.11
N PRO A 18 37.65 -9.97 -3.81
CA PRO A 18 38.27 -10.88 -2.85
C PRO A 18 37.42 -12.16 -2.74
N GLY A 19 38.09 -13.32 -2.73
CA GLY A 19 37.42 -14.61 -2.63
C GLY A 19 36.68 -14.77 -1.30
N PHE A 20 35.53 -15.46 -1.33
CA PHE A 20 34.68 -15.67 -0.17
C PHE A 20 35.46 -16.24 1.03
N ASP A 21 36.41 -17.15 0.80
CA ASP A 21 37.17 -17.84 1.85
C ASP A 21 38.36 -17.07 2.46
N SER A 22 38.48 -15.77 2.18
CA SER A 22 39.53 -14.94 2.77
C SER A 22 39.29 -14.67 4.27
N PRO A 23 40.26 -14.95 5.17
CA PRO A 23 40.06 -14.95 6.64
C PRO A 23 40.15 -13.57 7.32
N ILE A 24 40.10 -12.45 6.58
CA ILE A 24 40.43 -11.12 7.14
C ILE A 24 39.19 -10.20 7.14
N SER A 25 38.87 -9.63 8.31
CA SER A 25 37.72 -8.75 8.58
C SER A 25 37.71 -7.42 7.80
N SER A 26 38.84 -7.03 7.20
CA SER A 26 38.91 -5.90 6.26
C SER A 26 38.27 -6.20 4.90
N HIS A 27 38.00 -7.47 4.55
CA HIS A 27 37.35 -7.85 3.29
C HIS A 27 35.83 -7.77 3.33
N THR A 28 35.19 -7.89 4.51
CA THR A 28 33.73 -7.82 4.62
C THR A 28 33.19 -6.47 4.14
N HIS A 29 33.90 -5.38 4.42
CA HIS A 29 33.53 -4.03 3.97
C HIS A 29 33.64 -3.89 2.44
N VAL A 30 34.67 -4.49 1.86
CA VAL A 30 34.90 -4.48 0.40
C VAL A 30 33.82 -5.30 -0.31
N ILE A 31 33.48 -6.47 0.21
CA ILE A 31 32.40 -7.31 -0.34
C ILE A 31 31.07 -6.55 -0.28
N LEU A 32 30.74 -5.86 0.82
CA LEU A 32 29.50 -5.08 0.95
C LEU A 32 29.43 -3.89 -0.02
N GLU A 33 30.52 -3.14 -0.20
CA GLU A 33 30.55 -1.99 -1.13
C GLU A 33 30.34 -2.43 -2.60
N TYR A 34 30.87 -3.60 -2.97
CA TYR A 34 30.69 -4.16 -4.31
C TYR A 34 29.39 -4.95 -4.47
N LEU A 35 28.79 -5.48 -3.40
CA LEU A 35 27.43 -6.04 -3.44
C LEU A 35 26.41 -4.97 -3.83
N GLU A 36 26.59 -3.75 -3.32
CA GLU A 36 25.72 -2.61 -3.64
C GLU A 36 25.85 -2.19 -5.11
N ARG A 37 27.09 -2.07 -5.62
CA ARG A 37 27.37 -1.56 -6.97
C ARG A 37 27.38 -2.61 -8.08
N GLY A 38 27.66 -3.86 -7.74
CA GLY A 38 27.72 -4.98 -8.67
C GLY A 38 26.33 -5.31 -9.21
N VAL A 39 26.25 -5.64 -10.49
CA VAL A 39 24.98 -5.95 -11.17
C VAL A 39 24.91 -7.44 -11.50
N HIS A 40 26.05 -8.01 -11.87
CA HIS A 40 26.19 -9.40 -12.28
C HIS A 40 27.51 -9.94 -11.75
N PHE A 41 27.51 -11.16 -11.21
CA PHE A 41 28.65 -11.79 -10.55
C PHE A 41 29.07 -13.06 -11.28
N VAL A 42 30.37 -13.20 -11.48
CA VAL A 42 30.97 -14.38 -12.13
C VAL A 42 31.62 -15.23 -11.05
N ILE A 43 31.07 -16.41 -10.82
CA ILE A 43 31.47 -17.32 -9.76
C ILE A 43 32.44 -18.34 -10.33
N LEU A 44 33.63 -18.41 -9.74
CA LEU A 44 34.69 -19.30 -10.16
C LEU A 44 34.79 -20.48 -9.19
N THR A 45 34.71 -21.71 -9.71
CA THR A 45 34.91 -22.94 -8.93
C THR A 45 35.99 -23.79 -9.59
N SER A 46 36.87 -24.41 -8.82
CA SER A 46 37.90 -25.29 -9.37
C SER A 46 37.37 -26.71 -9.60
N VAL A 47 37.76 -27.36 -10.70
CA VAL A 47 37.48 -28.80 -10.90
C VAL A 47 38.11 -29.69 -9.83
N GLU A 48 39.11 -29.18 -9.11
CA GLU A 48 39.75 -29.89 -7.99
C GLU A 48 38.89 -29.85 -6.71
N GLU A 49 38.15 -28.77 -6.50
CA GLU A 49 37.23 -28.63 -5.37
C GLU A 49 35.95 -29.45 -5.64
N GLY A 50 35.45 -29.38 -6.88
CA GLY A 50 34.41 -30.27 -7.38
C GLY A 50 33.01 -30.08 -6.77
N ASN A 51 32.81 -29.05 -5.94
CA ASN A 51 31.52 -28.75 -5.32
C ASN A 51 31.36 -27.26 -4.96
N LEU A 52 30.12 -26.84 -4.72
CA LEU A 52 29.83 -25.57 -4.06
C LEU A 52 29.88 -25.74 -2.54
N THR A 53 30.70 -24.93 -1.86
CA THR A 53 30.75 -24.96 -0.39
C THR A 53 29.48 -24.35 0.21
N LYS A 54 29.09 -24.81 1.41
CA LYS A 54 27.91 -24.26 2.13
C LYS A 54 27.96 -22.74 2.31
N ARG A 55 29.17 -22.22 2.53
CA ARG A 55 29.39 -20.78 2.67
C ARG A 55 29.15 -20.05 1.36
N MET A 56 29.71 -20.54 0.25
CA MET A 56 29.48 -19.99 -1.08
C MET A 56 27.99 -19.96 -1.39
N VAL A 57 27.27 -21.07 -1.19
CA VAL A 57 25.81 -21.14 -1.39
C VAL A 57 25.07 -20.04 -0.63
N ARG A 58 25.42 -19.78 0.63
CA ARG A 58 24.78 -18.71 1.41
C ARG A 58 25.02 -17.32 0.82
N GLU A 59 26.25 -17.02 0.40
CA GLU A 59 26.56 -15.72 -0.22
C GLU A 59 25.88 -15.56 -1.58
N LEU A 60 25.76 -16.64 -2.36
CA LEU A 60 25.02 -16.64 -3.63
C LEU A 60 23.52 -16.40 -3.44
N LYS A 61 22.92 -16.93 -2.36
CA LYS A 61 21.53 -16.61 -2.02
C LYS A 61 21.33 -15.14 -1.71
N ASN A 62 22.22 -14.55 -0.91
CA ASN A 62 22.17 -13.11 -0.61
C ASN A 62 22.23 -12.30 -1.91
N LEU A 63 23.10 -12.66 -2.85
CA LEU A 63 23.19 -11.99 -4.15
C LEU A 63 21.87 -12.05 -4.95
N LEU A 64 21.21 -13.21 -4.97
CA LEU A 64 19.94 -13.37 -5.66
C LEU A 64 18.80 -12.59 -5.00
N GLU A 65 18.80 -12.46 -3.68
CA GLU A 65 17.82 -11.61 -2.95
C GLU A 65 17.90 -10.13 -3.36
N PHE A 66 19.05 -9.66 -3.85
CA PHE A 66 19.24 -8.29 -4.37
C PHE A 66 19.15 -8.22 -5.90
N ASP A 67 18.45 -9.17 -6.53
CA ASP A 67 18.23 -9.24 -7.98
C ASP A 67 19.53 -9.20 -8.81
N LYS A 68 20.63 -9.74 -8.26
CA LYS A 68 21.92 -9.77 -8.94
C LYS A 68 22.00 -10.99 -9.86
N GLY A 69 22.48 -10.78 -11.09
CA GLY A 69 22.69 -11.88 -12.03
C GLY A 69 23.93 -12.71 -11.65
N LEU A 70 23.90 -14.01 -11.95
CA LEU A 70 25.00 -14.94 -11.68
C LEU A 70 25.42 -15.69 -12.95
N SER A 71 26.73 -15.86 -13.14
CA SER A 71 27.31 -16.80 -14.11
C SER A 71 28.36 -17.66 -13.42
N PHE A 72 28.49 -18.92 -13.85
CA PHE A 72 29.37 -19.87 -13.19
C PHE A 72 30.44 -20.37 -14.16
N VAL A 73 31.69 -20.40 -13.68
CA VAL A 73 32.86 -20.80 -14.43
C VAL A 73 33.55 -21.95 -13.69
N LEU A 74 33.70 -23.09 -14.37
CA LEU A 74 34.48 -24.22 -13.88
C LEU A 74 35.92 -24.10 -14.39
N SER A 75 36.85 -23.84 -13.47
CA SER A 75 38.26 -23.58 -13.77
C SER A 75 39.16 -24.81 -13.64
N LYS A 76 40.36 -24.70 -14.21
CA LYS A 76 41.40 -25.74 -14.23
C LYS A 76 40.95 -27.07 -14.86
N THR A 77 40.04 -27.01 -15.82
CA THR A 77 39.49 -28.20 -16.50
C THR A 77 40.56 -29.05 -17.17
N ASN A 78 41.71 -28.48 -17.51
CA ASN A 78 42.89 -29.18 -18.03
C ASN A 78 43.55 -30.16 -17.04
N LEU A 79 43.18 -30.16 -15.76
CA LEU A 79 43.73 -31.08 -14.74
C LEU A 79 43.00 -32.43 -14.67
N ARG A 80 41.89 -32.58 -15.38
CA ARG A 80 41.04 -33.77 -15.38
C ARG A 80 40.70 -34.20 -16.80
N THR A 81 40.22 -35.43 -16.95
CA THR A 81 39.73 -35.92 -18.25
C THR A 81 38.39 -35.27 -18.60
N PRO A 82 38.05 -35.13 -19.90
CA PRO A 82 36.77 -34.53 -20.31
C PRO A 82 35.54 -35.16 -19.65
N SER A 83 35.51 -36.49 -19.54
CA SER A 83 34.42 -37.22 -18.87
C SER A 83 34.29 -36.88 -17.39
N GLN A 84 35.41 -36.70 -16.68
CA GLN A 84 35.38 -36.28 -15.27
C GLN A 84 34.96 -34.81 -15.11
N VAL A 85 35.39 -33.94 -16.02
CA VAL A 85 34.96 -32.53 -16.03
C VAL A 85 33.45 -32.45 -16.23
N GLU A 86 32.90 -33.27 -17.13
CA GLU A 86 31.47 -33.34 -17.40
C GLU A 86 30.68 -33.88 -16.21
N GLU A 87 31.16 -34.92 -15.53
CA GLU A 87 30.54 -35.45 -14.31
C GLU A 87 30.50 -34.39 -13.20
N ILE A 88 31.62 -33.70 -12.97
CA ILE A 88 31.72 -32.62 -11.98
C ILE A 88 30.83 -31.43 -12.38
N SER A 89 30.75 -31.11 -13.67
CA SER A 89 29.88 -30.06 -14.19
C SER A 89 28.42 -30.35 -13.86
N HIS A 90 27.93 -31.56 -14.18
CA HIS A 90 26.56 -31.96 -13.86
C HIS A 90 26.30 -31.92 -12.37
N TYR A 91 27.22 -32.43 -11.55
CA TYR A 91 27.09 -32.39 -10.10
C TYR A 91 26.96 -30.95 -9.56
N ILE A 92 27.78 -30.01 -10.04
CA ILE A 92 27.69 -28.61 -9.63
C ILE A 92 26.39 -27.96 -10.16
N GLN A 93 25.95 -28.30 -11.37
CA GLN A 93 24.68 -27.80 -11.93
C GLN A 93 23.48 -28.28 -11.12
N ASP A 94 23.47 -29.54 -10.68
CA ASP A 94 22.45 -30.08 -9.79
C ASP A 94 22.44 -29.33 -8.45
N GLN A 95 23.63 -29.05 -7.88
CA GLN A 95 23.73 -28.24 -6.65
C GLN A 95 23.20 -26.80 -6.85
N ILE A 96 23.47 -26.18 -8.01
CA ILE A 96 22.95 -24.84 -8.32
C ILE A 96 21.42 -24.89 -8.43
N GLN A 97 20.87 -25.91 -9.09
CA GLN A 97 19.43 -26.07 -9.21
C GLN A 97 18.77 -26.34 -7.86
N ASP A 98 19.31 -27.25 -7.05
CA ASP A 98 18.74 -27.66 -5.77
C ASP A 98 18.83 -26.56 -4.70
N TYR A 99 19.91 -25.77 -4.70
CA TYR A 99 20.14 -24.79 -3.66
C TYR A 99 19.75 -23.37 -4.05
N LEU A 100 19.85 -22.99 -5.32
CA LEU A 100 19.64 -21.62 -5.81
C LEU A 100 18.44 -21.50 -6.75
N ASP A 101 17.78 -22.61 -7.10
CA ASP A 101 16.65 -22.66 -8.05
C ASP A 101 17.01 -22.09 -9.44
N LEU A 102 18.28 -22.18 -9.83
CA LEU A 102 18.79 -21.69 -11.10
C LEU A 102 19.15 -22.84 -12.04
N THR A 103 18.65 -22.78 -13.28
CA THR A 103 19.14 -23.66 -14.36
C THR A 103 20.20 -22.91 -15.16
N THR A 104 21.45 -23.39 -15.12
CA THR A 104 22.56 -22.72 -15.82
C THR A 104 23.59 -23.70 -16.35
N HIS A 105 24.36 -23.25 -17.35
CA HIS A 105 25.48 -24.00 -17.91
C HIS A 105 26.80 -23.43 -17.40
N LEU A 106 27.69 -24.32 -16.94
CA LEU A 106 29.03 -23.94 -16.51
C LEU A 106 29.90 -23.62 -17.71
N ILE A 107 30.59 -22.49 -17.66
CA ILE A 107 31.58 -22.12 -18.67
C ILE A 107 32.91 -22.74 -18.27
N TYR A 108 33.54 -23.48 -19.17
CA TYR A 108 34.80 -24.16 -18.87
C TYR A 108 35.98 -23.22 -19.08
N SER A 109 36.86 -23.16 -18.09
CA SER A 109 38.10 -22.39 -18.14
C SER A 109 39.32 -23.32 -18.04
N ASN A 110 40.27 -23.13 -18.96
CA ASN A 110 41.58 -23.75 -18.99
C ASN A 110 42.67 -22.70 -19.29
N LYS A 111 43.93 -23.11 -19.38
CA LYS A 111 45.06 -22.18 -19.61
C LYS A 111 45.05 -21.52 -20.99
N ASP A 112 44.31 -22.07 -21.94
CA ASP A 112 44.38 -21.72 -23.36
C ASP A 112 43.10 -21.00 -23.84
N ASN A 113 42.10 -20.85 -22.97
CA ASN A 113 40.82 -20.21 -23.30
C ASN A 113 40.56 -18.96 -22.44
N ASN A 114 39.73 -18.06 -22.97
CA ASN A 114 39.34 -16.84 -22.27
C ASN A 114 37.88 -16.93 -21.84
N ALA A 115 37.61 -17.71 -20.79
CA ALA A 115 36.27 -17.93 -20.26
C ALA A 115 35.53 -16.63 -19.89
N LEU A 116 36.25 -15.58 -19.50
CA LEU A 116 35.62 -14.28 -19.18
C LEU A 116 35.05 -13.56 -20.40
N LEU A 117 35.63 -13.75 -21.60
CA LEU A 117 35.03 -13.23 -22.84
C LEU A 117 33.74 -13.99 -23.18
N GLU A 118 33.72 -15.30 -23.01
CA GLU A 118 32.50 -16.09 -23.22
C GLU A 118 31.39 -15.71 -22.23
N VAL A 119 31.77 -15.40 -20.98
CA VAL A 119 30.84 -14.82 -20.00
C VAL A 119 30.33 -13.47 -20.48
N ALA A 120 31.22 -12.58 -20.95
CA ALA A 120 30.84 -11.26 -21.46
C ALA A 120 29.85 -11.36 -22.63
N ASP A 121 30.08 -12.28 -23.57
CA ASP A 121 29.21 -12.50 -24.73
C ASP A 121 27.84 -13.06 -24.36
N LYS A 122 27.76 -13.84 -23.27
CA LYS A 122 26.49 -14.39 -22.75
C LYS A 122 25.70 -13.39 -21.92
N ILE A 123 26.36 -12.35 -21.39
CA ILE A 123 25.71 -11.31 -20.60
C ILE A 123 25.09 -10.27 -21.54
N ASP A 124 23.77 -10.19 -21.53
CA ASP A 124 23.03 -9.13 -22.22
C ASP A 124 23.12 -7.81 -21.43
N ALA A 125 24.08 -6.98 -21.83
CA ALA A 125 24.33 -5.69 -21.19
C ALA A 125 23.15 -4.71 -21.29
N GLU A 126 22.37 -4.77 -22.39
CA GLU A 126 21.23 -3.89 -22.59
C GLU A 126 20.06 -4.30 -21.71
N LYS A 127 19.83 -5.60 -21.55
CA LYS A 127 18.85 -6.14 -20.61
C LYS A 127 19.23 -5.85 -19.16
N LEU A 128 20.50 -5.99 -18.78
CA LEU A 128 20.99 -5.63 -17.44
C LEU A 128 20.83 -4.13 -17.17
N PHE A 129 21.15 -3.27 -18.14
CA PHE A 129 20.95 -1.84 -18.00
C PHE A 129 19.46 -1.51 -17.85
N SER A 130 18.61 -2.14 -18.66
CA SER A 130 17.17 -1.93 -18.62
C SER A 130 16.58 -2.37 -17.27
N SER A 131 16.96 -3.52 -16.72
CA SER A 131 16.45 -3.95 -15.41
C SER A 131 16.84 -3.01 -14.27
N LEU A 132 18.01 -2.36 -14.34
CA LEU A 132 18.45 -1.41 -13.32
C LEU A 132 17.75 -0.05 -13.40
N TYR A 133 17.60 0.49 -14.61
CA TYR A 133 17.26 1.90 -14.78
C TYR A 133 15.90 2.14 -15.41
N LEU A 134 15.33 1.19 -16.17
CA LEU A 134 14.11 1.44 -16.95
C LEU A 134 12.92 1.78 -16.06
N GLU A 135 12.66 0.99 -15.01
CA GLU A 135 11.55 1.24 -14.10
C GLU A 135 11.72 2.55 -13.33
N ARG A 136 12.95 2.85 -12.89
CA ARG A 136 13.27 4.12 -12.24
C ARG A 136 13.07 5.31 -13.18
N LEU A 137 13.49 5.19 -14.45
CA LEU A 137 13.32 6.24 -15.45
C LEU A 137 11.84 6.45 -15.79
N LYS A 138 11.07 5.38 -15.94
CA LYS A 138 9.60 5.46 -16.12
C LYS A 138 8.96 6.19 -14.96
N PHE A 139 9.30 5.81 -13.73
CA PHE A 139 8.79 6.46 -12.52
C PHE A 139 9.09 7.96 -12.50
N LEU A 140 10.35 8.34 -12.75
CA LEU A 140 10.75 9.75 -12.80
C LEU A 140 10.03 10.51 -13.92
N ASN A 141 9.88 9.91 -15.10
CA ASN A 141 9.14 10.52 -16.21
C ASN A 141 7.67 10.74 -15.85
N SER A 142 7.00 9.77 -15.25
CA SER A 142 5.62 9.91 -14.78
C SER A 142 5.48 11.04 -13.75
N GLN A 143 6.41 11.13 -12.78
CA GLN A 143 6.42 12.24 -11.82
C GLN A 143 6.59 13.61 -12.51
N LEU A 144 7.46 13.69 -13.49
CA LEU A 144 7.74 14.92 -14.24
C LEU A 144 6.51 15.34 -15.07
N GLN A 145 5.87 14.38 -15.74
CA GLN A 145 4.63 14.58 -16.49
C GLN A 145 3.51 15.08 -15.59
N ASN A 146 3.30 14.44 -14.43
CA ASN A 146 2.29 14.89 -13.47
C ASN A 146 2.58 16.29 -12.94
N SER A 147 3.83 16.59 -12.60
CA SER A 147 4.23 17.93 -12.14
C SER A 147 3.97 18.99 -13.22
N LEU A 148 4.32 18.71 -14.48
CA LEU A 148 4.07 19.62 -15.59
C LEU A 148 2.57 19.81 -15.82
N LYS A 149 1.77 18.75 -15.75
CA LYS A 149 0.32 18.81 -15.87
C LYS A 149 -0.29 19.73 -14.81
N SER A 150 0.09 19.58 -13.54
CA SER A 150 -0.38 20.46 -12.47
C SER A 150 0.01 21.92 -12.68
N VAL A 151 1.22 22.18 -13.21
CA VAL A 151 1.64 23.55 -13.54
C VAL A 151 0.81 24.13 -14.68
N ILE A 152 0.54 23.36 -15.74
CA ILE A 152 -0.30 23.80 -16.86
C ILE A 152 -1.73 24.10 -16.38
N GLU A 153 -2.32 23.22 -15.57
CA GLU A 153 -3.64 23.42 -14.97
C GLU A 153 -3.68 24.69 -14.11
N SER A 154 -2.59 25.00 -13.40
CA SER A 154 -2.49 26.25 -12.63
C SER A 154 -2.41 27.52 -13.49
N PHE A 155 -1.92 27.42 -14.73
CA PHE A 155 -1.90 28.53 -15.69
C PHE A 155 -3.26 28.70 -16.40
N ASP A 156 -3.99 27.61 -16.64
CA ASP A 156 -5.35 27.63 -17.22
C ASP A 156 -6.44 27.98 -16.18
N TYR A 157 -6.10 27.91 -14.88
CA TYR A 157 -6.97 28.34 -13.79
C TYR A 157 -6.92 29.86 -13.63
N SER A 158 -7.80 30.56 -14.36
CA SER A 158 -7.85 32.02 -14.33
C SER A 158 -8.29 32.53 -12.95
N LYS A 159 -7.77 33.70 -12.56
CA LYS A 159 -8.19 34.40 -11.34
C LYS A 159 -9.71 34.63 -11.31
N GLU A 160 -10.30 34.81 -12.48
CA GLU A 160 -11.75 34.96 -12.68
C GLU A 160 -12.51 33.69 -12.31
N LYS A 161 -12.06 32.50 -12.75
CA LYS A 161 -12.66 31.21 -12.37
C LYS A 161 -12.54 30.95 -10.86
N ALA A 162 -11.38 31.23 -10.27
CA ALA A 162 -11.18 31.13 -8.83
C ALA A 162 -12.17 32.02 -8.04
N LEU A 163 -12.38 33.24 -8.51
CA LEU A 163 -13.33 34.17 -7.89
C LEU A 163 -14.80 33.77 -8.10
N GLU A 164 -15.13 33.15 -9.23
CA GLU A 164 -16.47 32.59 -9.47
C GLU A 164 -16.76 31.39 -8.56
N GLU A 165 -15.79 30.49 -8.37
CA GLU A 165 -15.91 29.34 -7.47
C GLU A 165 -16.01 29.76 -6.00
N ILE A 166 -15.21 30.74 -5.57
CA ILE A 166 -15.33 31.32 -4.21
C ILE A 166 -16.72 31.93 -4.01
N LYS A 167 -17.28 32.62 -5.01
CA LYS A 167 -18.66 33.15 -4.93
C LYS A 167 -19.70 32.04 -4.87
N ALA A 168 -19.53 30.96 -5.63
CA ALA A 168 -20.44 29.82 -5.59
C ALA A 168 -20.42 29.13 -4.22
N LEU A 169 -19.24 28.97 -3.62
CA LEU A 169 -19.08 28.44 -2.26
C LEU A 169 -19.72 29.35 -1.21
N ASP A 170 -19.50 30.67 -1.28
CA ASP A 170 -20.12 31.65 -0.35
C ASP A 170 -21.65 31.63 -0.44
N LEU A 171 -22.20 31.47 -1.66
CA LEU A 171 -23.64 31.28 -1.86
C LEU A 171 -24.14 29.95 -1.27
N GLY A 172 -23.37 28.87 -1.41
CA GLY A 172 -23.66 27.57 -0.80
C GLY A 172 -23.71 27.66 0.73
N VAL A 173 -22.73 28.31 1.35
CA VAL A 173 -22.68 28.51 2.82
C VAL A 173 -23.90 29.30 3.30
N LYS A 174 -24.26 30.40 2.62
CA LYS A 174 -25.47 31.17 2.95
C LYS A 174 -26.75 30.35 2.81
N GLY A 175 -26.79 29.42 1.86
CA GLY A 175 -27.90 28.46 1.72
C GLY A 175 -28.04 27.56 2.93
N ILE A 176 -26.92 26.98 3.40
CA ILE A 176 -26.89 26.13 4.60
C ILE A 176 -27.35 26.90 5.84
N GLU A 177 -26.84 28.11 6.04
CA GLU A 177 -27.23 28.96 7.19
C GLU A 177 -28.74 29.23 7.19
N LYS A 178 -29.30 29.55 6.02
CA LYS A 178 -30.75 29.80 5.88
C LYS A 178 -31.58 28.54 6.17
N THR A 179 -31.11 27.38 5.73
CA THR A 179 -31.77 26.10 6.00
C THR A 179 -31.69 25.74 7.48
N TYR A 180 -30.55 25.98 8.13
CA TYR A 180 -30.38 25.82 9.56
C TYR A 180 -31.37 26.69 10.35
N GLU A 181 -31.47 27.99 10.02
CA GLU A 181 -32.42 28.90 10.69
C GLU A 181 -33.89 28.49 10.45
N LYS A 182 -34.23 28.03 9.25
CA LYS A 182 -35.59 27.52 8.95
C LYS A 182 -35.91 26.25 9.74
N LEU A 183 -34.96 25.30 9.82
CA LEU A 183 -35.10 24.09 10.62
C LEU A 183 -35.24 24.43 12.09
N ARG A 184 -34.44 25.37 12.60
CA ARG A 184 -34.53 25.85 13.99
C ARG A 184 -35.92 26.43 14.30
N ALA A 185 -36.45 27.29 13.41
CA ALA A 185 -37.79 27.86 13.60
C ALA A 185 -38.90 26.80 13.57
N ASN A 186 -38.81 25.83 12.65
CA ASN A 186 -39.75 24.71 12.59
C ASN A 186 -39.68 23.82 13.84
N LEU A 187 -38.46 23.57 14.35
CA LEU A 187 -38.25 22.81 15.59
C LEU A 187 -38.89 23.51 16.80
N GLU A 188 -38.80 24.84 16.91
CA GLU A 188 -39.44 25.60 18.00
C GLU A 188 -40.99 25.50 17.95
N GLU A 189 -41.57 25.44 16.74
CA GLU A 189 -43.03 25.29 16.55
C GLU A 189 -43.52 23.85 16.82
N GLU A 190 -42.75 22.84 16.40
CA GLU A 190 -43.07 21.41 16.54
C GLU A 190 -42.92 20.89 17.99
N TYR A 191 -42.01 21.48 18.77
CA TYR A 191 -41.81 21.16 20.19
C TYR A 191 -42.95 21.60 21.12
N SER A 192 -43.68 22.69 20.82
CA SER A 192 -44.53 23.32 21.85
C SER A 192 -45.93 22.73 22.00
N SER A 193 -46.49 22.10 20.94
CA SER A 193 -47.90 21.64 20.98
C SER A 193 -48.13 20.23 20.45
N VAL A 194 -47.51 19.85 19.32
CA VAL A 194 -47.78 18.55 18.67
C VAL A 194 -47.00 17.42 19.33
N ALA A 195 -45.70 17.60 19.58
CA ALA A 195 -44.87 16.60 20.26
C ALA A 195 -45.35 16.35 21.70
N VAL A 196 -45.65 17.42 22.44
CA VAL A 196 -46.22 17.34 23.81
C VAL A 196 -47.58 16.63 23.79
N GLY A 197 -48.47 16.99 22.85
CA GLY A 197 -49.76 16.32 22.70
C GLY A 197 -49.66 14.82 22.37
N SER A 198 -48.70 14.44 21.52
CA SER A 198 -48.40 13.04 21.18
C SER A 198 -47.91 12.24 22.39
N VAL A 199 -46.97 12.79 23.16
CA VAL A 199 -46.45 12.15 24.38
C VAL A 199 -47.56 11.99 25.42
N VAL A 200 -48.34 13.05 25.68
CA VAL A 200 -49.46 13.01 26.63
C VAL A 200 -50.49 11.94 26.23
N LYS A 201 -50.83 11.86 24.95
CA LYS A 201 -51.78 10.85 24.45
C LYS A 201 -51.27 9.42 24.68
N LYS A 202 -50.00 9.14 24.39
CA LYS A 202 -49.39 7.81 24.60
C LYS A 202 -49.29 7.44 26.08
N VAL A 203 -48.96 8.40 26.94
CA VAL A 203 -48.93 8.18 28.40
C VAL A 203 -50.32 7.80 28.91
N ILE A 204 -51.37 8.47 28.44
CA ILE A 204 -52.76 8.14 28.79
C ILE A 204 -53.15 6.74 28.28
N GLU A 205 -52.70 6.35 27.09
CA GLU A 205 -52.95 5.01 26.53
C GLU A 205 -52.24 3.92 27.35
N GLU A 206 -50.94 4.08 27.66
CA GLU A 206 -50.17 3.11 28.45
C GLU A 206 -50.70 2.97 29.89
N VAL A 207 -51.09 4.08 30.55
CA VAL A 207 -51.76 4.03 31.86
C VAL A 207 -53.11 3.31 31.79
N ARG A 208 -53.82 3.42 30.65
CA ARG A 208 -55.10 2.74 30.44
C ARG A 208 -54.92 1.24 30.18
N GLU A 209 -53.81 0.82 29.60
CA GLU A 209 -53.49 -0.60 29.41
C GLU A 209 -53.28 -1.31 30.76
N GLU A 210 -52.69 -0.61 31.74
CA GLU A 210 -52.51 -1.10 33.11
C GLU A 210 -53.81 -1.09 33.96
N LYS A 211 -54.95 -0.74 33.36
CA LYS A 211 -56.24 -0.59 34.07
C LYS A 211 -56.62 -1.78 34.94
N LEU A 212 -56.40 -3.02 34.49
CA LEU A 212 -56.75 -4.22 35.25
C LEU A 212 -55.89 -4.38 36.51
N TYR A 213 -54.60 -4.05 36.39
CA TYR A 213 -53.66 -4.08 37.51
C TYR A 213 -53.93 -2.95 38.50
N LEU A 214 -54.11 -1.72 38.00
CA LEU A 214 -54.49 -0.57 38.83
C LEU A 214 -55.84 -0.78 39.55
N ALA A 215 -56.82 -1.42 38.90
CA ALA A 215 -58.08 -1.79 39.53
C ALA A 215 -57.92 -2.78 40.70
N SER A 216 -56.89 -3.63 40.67
CA SER A 216 -56.59 -4.56 41.78
C SER A 216 -56.07 -3.85 43.03
N LEU A 217 -55.52 -2.64 42.87
CA LEU A 217 -54.95 -1.81 43.94
C LEU A 217 -55.95 -0.81 44.53
N ILE A 218 -57.22 -0.82 44.09
CA ILE A 218 -58.23 0.19 44.44
C ILE A 218 -58.53 0.28 45.94
N ASN A 219 -58.34 -0.83 46.67
CA ASN A 219 -58.53 -0.90 48.12
C ASN A 219 -57.31 -0.41 48.92
N LYS A 220 -56.24 0.02 48.24
CA LYS A 220 -54.98 0.47 48.83
C LYS A 220 -54.51 1.80 48.18
N PRO A 221 -55.09 2.94 48.59
CA PRO A 221 -54.94 4.21 47.88
C PRO A 221 -53.48 4.71 47.76
N ASN A 222 -52.64 4.44 48.77
CA ASN A 222 -51.22 4.84 48.72
C ASN A 222 -50.41 3.99 47.73
N GLU A 223 -50.66 2.69 47.66
CA GLU A 223 -50.00 1.79 46.70
C GLU A 223 -50.49 2.09 45.28
N LEU A 224 -51.79 2.36 45.10
CA LEU A 224 -52.36 2.78 43.82
C LEU A 224 -51.72 4.08 43.29
N ASN A 225 -51.61 5.11 44.13
CA ASN A 225 -51.03 6.39 43.71
C ASN A 225 -49.56 6.25 43.33
N SER A 226 -48.79 5.49 44.11
CA SER A 226 -47.37 5.21 43.82
C SER A 226 -47.20 4.45 42.51
N GLU A 227 -48.11 3.52 42.20
CA GLU A 227 -48.05 2.72 40.98
C GLU A 227 -48.45 3.53 39.74
N ILE A 228 -49.50 4.35 39.85
CA ILE A 228 -49.89 5.29 38.78
C ILE A 228 -48.73 6.24 38.48
N GLU A 229 -48.09 6.79 39.52
CA GLU A 229 -46.94 7.67 39.36
C GLU A 229 -45.77 6.95 38.69
N SER A 230 -45.46 5.72 39.10
CA SER A 230 -44.42 4.89 38.48
C SER A 230 -44.69 4.64 36.99
N VAL A 231 -45.90 4.20 36.64
CA VAL A 231 -46.30 3.93 35.25
C VAL A 231 -46.26 5.22 34.41
N MET A 232 -46.77 6.34 34.94
CA MET A 232 -46.71 7.63 34.27
C MET A 232 -45.26 8.08 34.04
N GLN A 233 -44.39 7.97 35.04
CA GLN A 233 -42.98 8.36 34.92
C GLN A 233 -42.24 7.51 33.89
N GLN A 234 -42.41 6.18 33.93
CA GLN A 234 -41.78 5.27 32.96
C GLN A 234 -42.28 5.56 31.53
N SER A 235 -43.58 5.76 31.38
CA SER A 235 -44.20 6.08 30.09
C SER A 235 -43.73 7.43 29.54
N LEU A 236 -43.67 8.46 30.40
CA LEU A 236 -43.20 9.80 30.03
C LEU A 236 -41.75 9.75 29.55
N ILE A 237 -40.86 9.10 30.29
CA ILE A 237 -39.43 8.99 29.94
C ILE A 237 -39.27 8.26 28.60
N LYS A 238 -39.94 7.13 28.42
CA LYS A 238 -39.90 6.33 27.20
C LYS A 238 -40.41 7.10 25.99
N ASN A 239 -41.58 7.71 26.10
CA ASN A 239 -42.23 8.38 24.98
C ASN A 239 -41.56 9.72 24.63
N ALA A 240 -41.04 10.46 25.62
CA ALA A 240 -40.23 11.64 25.36
C ALA A 240 -38.94 11.29 24.62
N LYS A 241 -38.25 10.20 25.01
CA LYS A 241 -37.04 9.74 24.33
C LYS A 241 -37.30 9.40 22.85
N LEU A 242 -38.39 8.68 22.56
CA LEU A 242 -38.75 8.30 21.19
C LEU A 242 -39.06 9.50 20.30
N GLU A 243 -39.74 10.52 20.81
CA GLU A 243 -40.01 11.73 20.02
C GLU A 243 -38.72 12.54 19.77
N ILE A 244 -37.80 12.61 20.75
CA ILE A 244 -36.47 13.22 20.53
C ILE A 244 -35.68 12.47 19.45
N GLU A 245 -35.68 11.14 19.46
CA GLU A 245 -34.98 10.34 18.45
C GLU A 245 -35.54 10.55 17.04
N LYS A 246 -36.87 10.67 16.89
CA LYS A 246 -37.51 10.97 15.60
C LYS A 246 -37.10 12.34 15.06
N ILE A 247 -37.07 13.35 15.94
CA ILE A 247 -36.66 14.71 15.59
C ILE A 247 -35.19 14.72 15.11
N ASN A 248 -34.31 13.99 15.81
CA ASN A 248 -32.91 13.87 15.37
C ASN A 248 -32.77 13.19 14.01
N LEU A 249 -33.59 12.16 13.73
CA LEU A 249 -33.59 11.46 12.45
C LEU A 249 -34.11 12.34 11.30
N SER A 250 -35.18 13.11 11.51
CA SER A 250 -35.69 14.04 10.50
C SER A 250 -34.68 15.14 10.22
N PHE A 251 -34.08 15.73 11.27
CA PHE A 251 -33.04 16.75 11.14
C PHE A 251 -31.83 16.24 10.33
N SER A 252 -31.33 15.03 10.64
CA SER A 252 -30.20 14.44 9.92
C SER A 252 -30.53 14.17 8.44
N LYS A 253 -31.75 13.71 8.14
CA LYS A 253 -32.19 13.43 6.78
C LYS A 253 -32.30 14.70 5.93
N ASP A 254 -32.88 15.76 6.48
CA ASP A 254 -33.06 17.03 5.79
C ASP A 254 -31.71 17.70 5.52
N PHE A 255 -30.77 17.60 6.48
CA PHE A 255 -29.41 18.10 6.30
C PHE A 255 -28.64 17.31 5.23
N HIS A 256 -28.79 15.99 5.19
CA HIS A 256 -28.14 15.13 4.19
C HIS A 256 -28.63 15.44 2.77
N ALA A 257 -29.94 15.65 2.57
CA ALA A 257 -30.50 15.98 1.26
C ALA A 257 -29.95 17.32 0.70
N GLU A 258 -29.67 18.29 1.57
CA GLU A 258 -29.09 19.57 1.17
C GLU A 258 -27.58 19.44 0.87
N PHE A 259 -26.86 18.59 1.61
CA PHE A 259 -25.46 18.26 1.26
C PHE A 259 -25.35 17.57 -0.09
N GLU A 260 -26.28 16.65 -0.42
CA GLU A 260 -26.34 16.07 -1.75
C GLU A 260 -26.70 17.08 -2.85
N SER A 261 -27.51 18.10 -2.53
CA SER A 261 -27.83 19.17 -3.50
C SER A 261 -26.61 20.08 -3.76
N LEU A 262 -25.77 20.30 -2.75
CA LEU A 262 -24.49 21.02 -2.88
C LEU A 262 -23.42 20.22 -3.64
N ASN A 263 -23.39 18.88 -3.48
CA ASN A 263 -22.49 18.00 -4.26
C ASN A 263 -22.81 17.95 -5.77
N LYS A 264 -23.88 18.63 -6.22
CA LYS A 264 -24.18 18.82 -7.66
C LYS A 264 -23.55 20.08 -8.26
N LEU A 265 -22.74 20.83 -7.50
CA LEU A 265 -21.81 21.80 -8.05
C LEU A 265 -20.76 21.08 -8.94
N PRO A 266 -20.22 21.73 -9.99
CA PRO A 266 -19.49 21.06 -11.06
C PRO A 266 -18.37 20.15 -10.55
N SER A 267 -18.31 18.97 -11.13
CA SER A 267 -17.40 17.85 -10.84
C SER A 267 -15.90 18.12 -11.02
N ASP A 268 -15.47 19.37 -11.19
CA ASP A 268 -14.04 19.72 -11.33
C ASP A 268 -13.30 19.74 -9.97
N LEU A 269 -14.02 19.51 -8.86
CA LEU A 269 -13.47 19.42 -7.50
C LEU A 269 -13.14 17.99 -7.03
N SER A 270 -13.17 16.98 -7.89
CA SER A 270 -12.63 15.66 -7.54
C SER A 270 -11.09 15.70 -7.55
N VAL A 271 -10.51 16.32 -6.53
CA VAL A 271 -9.15 15.98 -6.12
C VAL A 271 -9.26 14.56 -5.55
N ASN A 272 -8.78 13.58 -6.30
CA ASN A 272 -8.59 12.21 -5.83
C ASN A 272 -7.68 12.24 -4.59
N LEU A 273 -8.30 12.27 -3.41
CA LEU A 273 -7.65 12.01 -2.12
C LEU A 273 -7.63 10.50 -1.86
N GLU A 274 -7.11 9.73 -2.81
CA GLU A 274 -6.75 8.33 -2.57
C GLU A 274 -5.24 8.18 -2.77
N HIS A 275 -4.61 7.67 -1.70
CA HIS A 275 -3.19 7.33 -1.50
C HIS A 275 -2.29 8.43 -0.92
N VAL A 276 -2.35 8.54 0.41
CA VAL A 276 -1.15 8.63 1.27
C VAL A 276 -1.18 7.45 2.22
#